data_AF-A0A150WDI2-F1
#
_entry.id   AF-A0A150WDI2-F1
#
_cell.length_a   1.000
_cell.length_b   1.000
_cell.length_c   1.000
_cell.angle_alpha   90.00
_cell.angle_beta   90.00
_cell.angle_gamma   90.00
#
_symmetry.space_group_name_H-M   'P 1'
#
loop_
_entity.id
_entity.type
_entity.pdbx_description
1 polymer ?
#
loop_
_entity_poly.entity_id
_entity_poly.type
_entity_poly.pdbx_seq_one_letter_code
_entity_poly.pdbx_strand_id
1 'polypeptide(L)'
;MFKSCLRLMGASFLSLLLTTAYAFTAQAQELNPRIQFLLSTKITHHGPNCWNSALFASGVLAHFRFTSAKEFKHLIDSPLCLKVPAGQQQPGDIQVYRRTMPDISDEDREVHANVWLNDQLTFNKKTDFSTAAYEVTTHAIVNESYGQTADILRFDSVEKSVAVQCQGDTCRNSIEYRRCGNLENMKRQDPHYSAQVEYLVSSMELAIQQQVRSPAKASPAWNAYADKVLTSLNTSIQQACGHERSFYCEHSRNVLESLTWQVHRPQPNWLK
;
A
#
# COMPACT_ATOMS: atom_id res chain seq x y z
N MET A 1 8.10 -11.45 -65.24
CA MET A 1 6.77 -11.59 -64.60
C MET A 1 6.78 -11.54 -63.06
N PHE A 2 7.82 -11.00 -62.40
CA PHE A 2 7.94 -11.02 -60.91
C PHE A 2 8.40 -9.66 -60.32
N LYS A 3 7.76 -8.54 -60.71
CA LYS A 3 8.14 -7.21 -60.18
C LYS A 3 6.99 -6.32 -59.67
N SER A 4 5.74 -6.79 -59.69
CA SER A 4 4.58 -5.93 -59.43
C SER A 4 3.76 -6.23 -58.16
N CYS A 5 4.15 -7.17 -57.30
CA CYS A 5 3.38 -7.47 -56.07
C CYS A 5 3.86 -6.74 -54.80
N LEU A 6 5.01 -6.05 -54.81
CA LEU A 6 5.60 -5.53 -53.58
C LEU A 6 5.17 -4.10 -53.17
N ARG A 7 4.33 -3.41 -53.97
CA ARG A 7 3.98 -2.00 -53.73
C ARG A 7 2.65 -1.76 -53.00
N LEU A 8 1.84 -2.79 -52.76
CA LEU A 8 0.52 -2.64 -52.11
C LEU A 8 0.48 -3.03 -50.62
N MET A 9 1.56 -3.58 -50.05
CA MET A 9 1.61 -3.95 -48.62
C MET A 9 2.23 -2.86 -47.70
N GLY A 10 2.78 -1.78 -48.26
CA GLY A 10 3.48 -0.75 -47.48
C GLY A 10 2.57 0.29 -46.79
N ALA A 11 1.38 0.55 -47.33
CA ALA A 11 0.51 1.63 -46.83
C ALA A 11 -0.41 1.19 -45.67
N SER A 12 -0.79 -0.09 -45.60
CA SER A 12 -1.69 -0.60 -44.55
C SER A 12 -0.96 -0.93 -43.23
N PHE A 13 0.33 -1.28 -43.28
CA PHE A 13 1.11 -1.57 -42.05
C PHE A 13 1.51 -0.30 -41.28
N LEU A 14 1.76 0.81 -41.97
CA LEU A 14 2.10 2.08 -41.31
C LEU A 14 0.89 2.69 -40.60
N SER A 15 -0.31 2.56 -41.17
CA SER A 15 -1.53 3.08 -40.54
C SER A 15 -1.90 2.34 -39.25
N LEU A 16 -1.55 1.04 -39.15
CA LEU A 16 -1.82 0.22 -37.96
C LEU A 16 -0.88 0.57 -36.78
N LEU A 17 0.39 0.84 -37.06
CA LEU A 17 1.39 1.24 -36.05
C LEU A 17 1.15 2.65 -35.50
N LEU A 18 0.61 3.57 -36.32
CA LEU A 18 0.24 4.91 -35.88
C LEU A 18 -1.02 4.90 -35.00
N THR A 19 -2.01 4.04 -35.27
CA THR A 19 -3.21 3.92 -34.41
C THR A 19 -2.92 3.36 -33.01
N THR A 20 -1.95 2.46 -32.86
CA THR A 20 -1.60 1.90 -31.54
C THR A 20 -0.87 2.90 -30.64
N ALA A 21 -0.09 3.83 -31.22
CA ALA A 21 0.60 4.86 -30.44
C ALA A 21 -0.35 6.00 -30.00
N TYR A 22 -1.35 6.34 -30.81
CA TYR A 22 -2.35 7.37 -30.48
C TYR A 22 -3.39 6.92 -29.44
N ALA A 23 -3.64 5.61 -29.32
CA ALA A 23 -4.56 5.09 -28.28
C ALA A 23 -3.97 5.22 -26.86
N PHE A 24 -2.65 5.34 -26.71
CA PHE A 24 -2.00 5.49 -25.41
C PHE A 24 -1.93 6.93 -24.90
N THR A 25 -2.05 7.92 -25.79
CA THR A 25 -1.93 9.35 -25.44
C THR A 25 -3.27 10.03 -25.15
N ALA A 26 -4.40 9.43 -25.53
CA ALA A 26 -5.73 10.06 -25.43
C ALA A 26 -6.44 9.92 -24.07
N GLN A 27 -5.88 9.17 -23.12
CA GLN A 27 -6.39 9.08 -21.75
C GLN A 27 -5.26 9.37 -20.74
N ALA A 28 -4.62 10.52 -20.89
CA ALA A 28 -4.01 11.17 -19.74
C ALA A 28 -5.15 11.67 -18.82
N GLN A 29 -5.92 10.73 -18.25
CA GLN A 29 -6.78 11.03 -17.12
C GLN A 29 -5.86 11.65 -16.08
N GLU A 30 -6.16 12.88 -15.69
CA GLU A 30 -5.36 13.59 -14.71
C GLU A 30 -5.26 12.71 -13.47
N LEU A 31 -4.05 12.22 -13.20
CA LEU A 31 -3.84 11.32 -12.07
C LEU A 31 -4.23 12.06 -10.80
N ASN A 32 -4.82 11.33 -9.85
CA ASN A 32 -5.13 11.88 -8.53
C ASN A 32 -3.89 12.64 -7.98
N PRO A 33 -4.03 13.87 -7.46
CA PRO A 33 -2.91 14.65 -6.92
C PRO A 33 -2.06 13.89 -5.88
N ARG A 34 -2.66 12.96 -5.12
CA ARG A 34 -1.94 12.09 -4.18
C ARG A 34 -1.04 11.09 -4.90
N ILE A 35 -1.49 10.53 -6.02
CA ILE A 35 -0.67 9.66 -6.87
C ILE A 35 0.45 10.47 -7.51
N GLN A 36 0.17 11.67 -8.02
CA GLN A 36 1.21 12.56 -8.55
C GLN A 36 2.26 12.90 -7.48
N PHE A 37 1.82 13.20 -6.26
CA PHE A 37 2.71 13.40 -5.12
C PHE A 37 3.62 12.19 -4.89
N LEU A 38 3.06 10.97 -4.85
CA LEU A 38 3.84 9.75 -4.66
C LEU A 38 4.84 9.50 -5.80
N LEU A 39 4.42 9.66 -7.06
CA LEU A 39 5.30 9.50 -8.23
C LEU A 39 6.47 10.50 -8.23
N SER A 40 6.25 11.71 -7.70
CA SER A 40 7.31 12.73 -7.55
C SER A 40 8.18 12.53 -6.30
N THR A 41 7.78 11.67 -5.37
CA THR A 41 8.47 11.48 -4.09
C THR A 41 9.67 10.57 -4.29
N LYS A 42 10.87 11.13 -4.14
CA LYS A 42 12.11 10.34 -4.08
C LYS A 42 12.18 9.59 -2.76
N ILE A 43 12.18 8.26 -2.82
CA ILE A 43 12.27 7.40 -1.64
C ILE A 43 13.75 7.24 -1.26
N THR A 44 14.14 7.83 -0.14
CA THR A 44 15.53 7.87 0.33
C THR A 44 15.80 6.90 1.49
N HIS A 45 14.76 6.39 2.16
CA HIS A 45 14.83 5.42 3.25
C HIS A 45 13.66 4.42 3.13
N HIS A 46 13.49 3.53 4.12
CA HIS A 46 12.26 2.74 4.32
C HIS A 46 11.06 3.68 4.37
N GLY A 47 10.54 3.99 3.19
CA GLY A 47 9.36 4.81 3.03
C GLY A 47 8.13 4.00 3.35
N PRO A 48 6.97 4.66 3.32
CA PRO A 48 5.68 3.99 3.37
C PRO A 48 5.66 2.79 2.41
N ASN A 49 5.14 1.66 2.89
CA ASN A 49 5.07 0.43 2.13
C ASN A 49 3.91 0.46 1.12
N CYS A 50 3.73 -0.64 0.38
CA CYS A 50 2.65 -0.77 -0.59
C CYS A 50 1.27 -0.53 0.02
N TRP A 51 1.00 -1.05 1.23
CA TRP A 51 -0.26 -0.84 1.95
C TRP A 51 -0.56 0.63 2.22
N ASN A 52 0.38 1.38 2.80
CA ASN A 52 0.14 2.80 3.03
C ASN A 52 -0.02 3.56 1.72
N SER A 53 0.80 3.25 0.70
CA SER A 53 0.73 3.95 -0.59
C SER A 53 -0.64 3.78 -1.23
N ALA A 54 -1.24 2.59 -1.12
CA ALA A 54 -2.58 2.32 -1.61
C ALA A 54 -3.64 3.09 -0.80
N LEU A 55 -3.59 3.00 0.53
CA LEU A 55 -4.53 3.73 1.41
C LEU A 55 -4.46 5.25 1.22
N PHE A 56 -3.25 5.81 1.09
CA PHE A 56 -3.05 7.23 0.88
C PHE A 56 -3.54 7.65 -0.51
N ALA A 57 -3.13 6.94 -1.57
CA ALA A 57 -3.55 7.24 -2.94
C ALA A 57 -5.08 7.14 -3.13
N SER A 58 -5.74 6.18 -2.49
CA SER A 58 -7.19 5.98 -2.54
C SER A 58 -8.00 6.92 -1.66
N GLY A 59 -7.38 7.87 -0.94
CA GLY A 59 -8.13 8.83 -0.13
C GLY A 59 -8.41 8.40 1.31
N VAL A 60 -8.03 7.18 1.70
CA VAL A 60 -8.36 6.59 3.01
C VAL A 60 -7.59 7.26 4.14
N LEU A 61 -6.26 7.35 4.00
CA LEU A 61 -5.40 8.00 4.99
C LEU A 61 -5.14 9.46 4.60
N ALA A 62 -5.15 10.37 5.58
CA ALA A 62 -4.84 11.77 5.35
C ALA A 62 -3.35 12.02 5.10
N HIS A 63 -2.49 11.20 5.72
CA HIS A 63 -1.04 11.37 5.71
C HIS A 63 -0.32 10.10 5.23
N PHE A 64 0.92 10.31 4.80
CA PHE A 64 1.79 9.31 4.21
C PHE A 64 2.81 8.80 5.24
N ARG A 65 2.68 7.54 5.68
CA ARG A 65 3.49 6.93 6.76
C ARG A 65 3.61 5.41 6.63
N PHE A 66 4.32 4.71 7.49
CA PHE A 66 4.26 3.26 7.50
C PHE A 66 2.87 2.78 7.98
N THR A 67 2.40 1.67 7.40
CA THR A 67 1.17 0.98 7.82
C THR A 67 1.52 -0.49 7.98
N SER A 68 1.28 -1.09 9.13
CA SER A 68 1.49 -2.53 9.35
C SER A 68 0.45 -3.37 8.60
N ALA A 69 0.72 -4.68 8.43
CA ALA A 69 -0.25 -5.59 7.81
C ALA A 69 -1.57 -5.62 8.60
N LYS A 70 -1.45 -5.63 9.93
CA LYS A 70 -2.58 -5.59 10.87
C LYS A 70 -3.42 -4.33 10.74
N GLU A 71 -2.79 -3.15 10.67
CA GLU A 71 -3.51 -1.90 10.47
C GLU A 71 -4.19 -1.86 9.10
N PHE A 72 -3.48 -2.27 8.05
CA PHE A 72 -4.01 -2.33 6.69
C PHE A 72 -5.25 -3.23 6.64
N LYS A 73 -5.14 -4.46 7.17
CA LYS A 73 -6.24 -5.42 7.29
C LYS A 73 -7.44 -4.83 8.02
N HIS A 74 -7.21 -4.24 9.20
CA HIS A 74 -8.28 -3.62 10.00
C HIS A 74 -9.06 -2.58 9.19
N LEU A 75 -8.37 -1.76 8.40
CA LEU A 75 -9.02 -0.74 7.57
C LEU A 75 -9.82 -1.38 6.42
N ILE A 76 -9.22 -2.28 5.64
CA ILE A 76 -9.85 -2.85 4.43
C ILE A 76 -11.00 -3.82 4.71
N ASP A 77 -11.01 -4.46 5.88
CA ASP A 77 -12.09 -5.36 6.31
C ASP A 77 -13.16 -4.65 7.15
N SER A 78 -12.95 -3.37 7.49
CA SER A 78 -13.96 -2.58 8.22
C SER A 78 -15.11 -2.12 7.32
N PRO A 79 -16.23 -1.65 7.91
CA PRO A 79 -17.31 -0.98 7.16
C PRO A 79 -16.89 0.24 6.34
N LEU A 80 -15.67 0.75 6.52
CA LEU A 80 -15.09 1.80 5.68
C LEU A 80 -14.96 1.36 4.21
N CYS A 81 -14.74 0.06 3.99
CA CYS A 81 -14.31 -0.49 2.72
C CYS A 81 -15.26 -1.58 2.24
N LEU A 82 -15.95 -1.30 1.14
CA LEU A 82 -16.87 -2.24 0.51
C LEU A 82 -16.13 -3.12 -0.51
N LYS A 83 -16.44 -4.41 -0.53
CA LYS A 83 -15.92 -5.33 -1.55
C LYS A 83 -16.51 -4.98 -2.91
N VAL A 84 -15.66 -4.85 -3.92
CA VAL A 84 -16.04 -4.54 -5.30
C VAL A 84 -15.97 -5.83 -6.12
N PRO A 85 -17.06 -6.22 -6.82
CA PRO A 85 -17.03 -7.36 -7.73
C PRO A 85 -16.02 -7.16 -8.86
N ALA A 86 -15.43 -8.26 -9.34
CA ALA A 86 -14.55 -8.21 -10.50
C ALA A 86 -15.29 -7.65 -11.73
N GLY A 87 -14.66 -6.72 -12.45
CA GLY A 87 -15.25 -6.02 -13.61
C GLY A 87 -16.06 -4.78 -13.25
N GLN A 88 -16.19 -4.43 -11.97
CA GLN A 88 -16.88 -3.22 -11.49
C GLN A 88 -15.94 -2.23 -10.80
N GLN A 89 -14.63 -2.39 -11.02
CA GLN A 89 -13.62 -1.52 -10.46
C GLN A 89 -13.73 -0.12 -11.03
N GLN A 90 -13.39 0.86 -10.21
CA GLN A 90 -13.31 2.27 -10.58
C GLN A 90 -11.92 2.82 -10.21
N PRO A 91 -11.46 3.89 -10.90
CA PRO A 91 -10.25 4.59 -10.51
C PRO A 91 -10.28 4.95 -9.02
N GLY A 92 -9.26 4.54 -8.28
CA GLY A 92 -9.17 4.75 -6.83
C GLY A 92 -9.51 3.53 -5.97
N ASP A 93 -10.13 2.48 -6.54
CA ASP A 93 -10.34 1.23 -5.80
C ASP A 93 -9.00 0.58 -5.45
N ILE A 94 -8.90 0.01 -4.24
CA ILE A 94 -7.72 -0.71 -3.78
C ILE A 94 -7.81 -2.16 -4.25
N GLN A 95 -6.80 -2.61 -4.97
CA GLN A 95 -6.59 -4.02 -5.29
C GLN A 95 -5.67 -4.63 -4.22
N VAL A 96 -6.09 -5.76 -3.65
CA VAL A 96 -5.45 -6.42 -2.51
C VAL A 96 -5.08 -7.85 -2.88
N TYR A 97 -3.83 -8.22 -2.62
CA TYR A 97 -3.32 -9.59 -2.82
C TYR A 97 -3.22 -10.29 -1.47
N ARG A 98 -3.99 -11.36 -1.30
CA ARG A 98 -4.07 -12.14 -0.05
C ARG A 98 -3.63 -13.58 -0.25
N ARG A 99 -2.77 -14.08 0.64
CA ARG A 99 -2.46 -15.51 0.73
C ARG A 99 -3.71 -16.29 1.12
N THR A 100 -3.91 -17.41 0.44
CA THR A 100 -5.02 -18.34 0.67
C THR A 100 -4.60 -19.56 1.51
N MET A 101 -3.35 -19.58 1.99
CA MET A 101 -2.80 -20.69 2.77
C MET A 101 -3.50 -20.83 4.13
N PRO A 102 -3.94 -22.05 4.51
CA PRO A 102 -4.71 -22.27 5.73
C PRO A 102 -3.90 -22.03 7.01
N ASP A 103 -2.59 -22.28 6.99
CA ASP A 103 -1.73 -22.27 8.18
C ASP A 103 -1.06 -20.91 8.45
N ILE A 104 -1.41 -19.87 7.70
CA ILE A 104 -0.89 -18.52 7.90
C ILE A 104 -1.89 -17.70 8.72
N SER A 105 -1.36 -16.99 9.72
CA SER A 105 -2.13 -16.06 10.54
C SER A 105 -2.86 -15.05 9.65
N ASP A 106 -4.07 -14.64 10.03
CA ASP A 106 -4.85 -13.72 9.20
C ASP A 106 -4.13 -12.38 8.95
N GLU A 107 -3.26 -11.95 9.87
CA GLU A 107 -2.47 -10.72 9.74
C GLU A 107 -1.34 -10.86 8.71
N ASP A 108 -0.80 -12.07 8.51
CA ASP A 108 0.29 -12.37 7.57
C ASP A 108 -0.21 -12.73 6.16
N ARG A 109 -1.54 -12.68 5.94
CA ARG A 109 -2.14 -12.98 4.64
C ARG A 109 -2.01 -11.84 3.64
N GLU A 110 -1.99 -10.60 4.11
CA GLU A 110 -1.85 -9.45 3.22
C GLU A 110 -0.45 -9.44 2.63
N VAL A 111 -0.34 -9.58 1.30
CA VAL A 111 0.96 -9.62 0.60
C VAL A 111 1.29 -8.27 0.01
N HIS A 112 0.29 -7.66 -0.61
CA HIS A 112 0.50 -6.48 -1.43
C HIS A 112 -0.81 -5.71 -1.64
N ALA A 113 -0.69 -4.42 -1.92
CA ALA A 113 -1.80 -3.59 -2.34
C ALA A 113 -1.36 -2.53 -3.35
N ASN A 114 -2.26 -2.22 -4.27
CA ASN A 114 -2.11 -1.24 -5.34
C ASN A 114 -3.46 -0.55 -5.60
N VAL A 115 -3.46 0.51 -6.40
CA VAL A 115 -4.68 1.28 -6.71
C VAL A 115 -5.05 1.09 -8.17
N TRP A 116 -6.28 0.68 -8.41
CA TRP A 116 -6.85 0.57 -9.74
C TRP A 116 -6.94 1.95 -10.39
N LEU A 117 -6.42 2.11 -11.60
CA LEU A 117 -6.58 3.35 -12.38
C LEU A 117 -7.60 3.17 -13.50
N ASN A 118 -7.48 2.09 -14.26
CA ASN A 118 -8.41 1.67 -15.30
C ASN A 118 -8.16 0.18 -15.63
N ASP A 119 -8.80 -0.35 -16.68
CA ASP A 119 -8.71 -1.77 -17.06
C ASP A 119 -7.30 -2.24 -17.47
N GLN A 120 -6.38 -1.32 -17.74
CA GLN A 120 -5.02 -1.63 -18.15
C GLN A 120 -3.98 -1.27 -17.09
N LEU A 121 -4.22 -0.21 -16.32
CA LEU A 121 -3.24 0.45 -15.49
C LEU A 121 -3.58 0.41 -14.00
N THR A 122 -2.52 0.37 -13.20
CA THR A 122 -2.57 0.48 -11.74
C THR A 122 -1.43 1.35 -11.23
N PHE A 123 -1.69 2.09 -10.15
CA PHE A 123 -0.66 2.73 -9.35
C PHE A 123 -0.15 1.74 -8.30
N ASN A 124 1.16 1.54 -8.27
CA ASN A 124 1.80 0.53 -7.45
C ASN A 124 3.08 1.07 -6.79
N LYS A 125 3.43 0.51 -5.63
CA LYS A 125 4.80 0.56 -5.10
C LYS A 125 5.43 -0.82 -5.28
N LYS A 126 6.45 -0.92 -6.13
CA LYS A 126 7.14 -2.20 -6.40
C LYS A 126 7.77 -2.79 -5.12
N THR A 127 8.01 -4.10 -5.12
CA THR A 127 8.30 -5.00 -3.99
C THR A 127 9.37 -4.51 -2.99
N ASP A 128 9.27 -5.10 -1.78
CA ASP A 128 10.22 -5.41 -0.68
C ASP A 128 11.46 -4.56 -0.41
N PHE A 129 12.03 -3.89 -1.39
CA PHE A 129 13.05 -2.89 -1.14
C PHE A 129 12.40 -1.60 -0.66
N SER A 130 12.86 -1.14 0.49
CA SER A 130 12.50 0.15 1.06
C SER A 130 12.55 1.31 0.09
N THR A 131 13.46 1.22 -0.88
CA THR A 131 13.76 2.23 -1.88
C THR A 131 13.02 2.05 -3.20
N ALA A 132 12.20 0.99 -3.35
CA ALA A 132 11.49 0.71 -4.59
C ALA A 132 10.50 1.83 -4.93
N ALA A 133 10.59 2.35 -6.16
CA ALA A 133 9.84 3.49 -6.62
C ALA A 133 8.32 3.27 -6.63
N TYR A 134 7.59 4.38 -6.57
CA TYR A 134 6.19 4.44 -6.96
C TYR A 134 6.10 4.50 -8.49
N GLU A 135 5.21 3.72 -9.07
CA GLU A 135 5.07 3.61 -10.52
C GLU A 135 3.62 3.40 -10.94
N VAL A 136 3.32 3.77 -12.18
CA VAL A 136 2.11 3.34 -12.88
C VAL A 136 2.52 2.21 -13.82
N THR A 137 1.94 1.03 -13.63
CA THR A 137 2.24 -0.17 -14.42
C THR A 137 0.97 -0.86 -14.86
N THR A 138 1.11 -1.96 -15.61
CA THR A 138 -0.04 -2.76 -16.00
C THR A 138 -0.43 -3.75 -14.91
N HIS A 139 -1.71 -4.11 -14.85
CA HIS A 139 -2.19 -5.17 -13.96
C HIS A 139 -1.46 -6.49 -14.18
N ALA A 140 -1.04 -6.77 -15.41
CA ALA A 140 -0.27 -7.98 -15.75
C ALA A 140 1.07 -8.04 -14.99
N ILE A 141 1.83 -6.93 -14.93
CA ILE A 141 3.12 -6.86 -14.23
C ILE A 141 2.93 -7.08 -12.72
N VAL A 142 1.89 -6.47 -12.13
CA VAL A 142 1.60 -6.64 -10.71
C VAL A 142 1.11 -8.07 -10.43
N ASN A 143 0.25 -8.63 -11.28
CA ASN A 143 -0.23 -10.02 -11.14
C ASN A 143 0.89 -11.06 -11.31
N GLU A 144 1.85 -10.82 -12.20
CA GLU A 144 3.03 -11.68 -12.34
C GLU A 144 3.88 -11.64 -11.08
N SER A 145 4.02 -10.47 -10.45
CA SER A 145 4.84 -10.27 -9.25
C SER A 145 4.17 -10.78 -7.96
N TYR A 146 2.85 -10.62 -7.83
CA TYR A 146 2.13 -10.82 -6.57
C TYR A 146 0.91 -11.74 -6.67
N GLY A 147 0.47 -12.11 -7.87
CA GLY A 147 -0.64 -13.06 -8.05
C GLY A 147 -0.25 -14.49 -7.67
N GLN A 148 1.05 -14.78 -7.59
CA GLN A 148 1.58 -16.07 -7.20
C GLN A 148 2.43 -15.92 -5.92
N THR A 149 2.27 -16.85 -5.00
CA THR A 149 3.19 -17.08 -3.89
C THR A 149 4.39 -17.80 -4.49
N ALA A 150 5.60 -17.27 -4.31
CA ALA A 150 6.81 -17.98 -4.72
C ALA A 150 6.81 -19.40 -4.11
N ASP A 151 7.17 -20.40 -4.91
CA ASP A 151 7.11 -21.84 -4.57
C ASP A 151 7.83 -22.23 -3.27
N ILE A 152 8.71 -21.37 -2.75
CA ILE A 152 9.44 -21.57 -1.49
C ILE A 152 9.60 -20.23 -0.75
N LEU A 153 8.80 -20.00 0.29
CA LEU A 153 9.09 -18.96 1.27
C LEU A 153 10.05 -19.54 2.32
N ARG A 154 11.35 -19.27 2.18
CA ARG A 154 12.30 -19.46 3.29
C ARG A 154 12.33 -18.19 4.13
N PHE A 155 11.65 -18.22 5.27
CA PHE A 155 11.88 -17.24 6.32
C PHE A 155 13.15 -17.65 7.09
N ASP A 156 14.27 -17.04 6.75
CA ASP A 156 15.49 -17.10 7.57
C ASP A 156 15.34 -16.17 8.78
N SER A 157 14.45 -16.55 9.70
CA SER A 157 14.66 -16.20 11.11
C SER A 157 15.20 -17.45 11.78
N VAL A 158 16.48 -17.38 12.13
CA VAL A 158 17.46 -18.31 12.74
C VAL A 158 16.94 -19.47 13.62
N GLU A 159 15.65 -19.58 13.96
CA GLU A 159 15.11 -20.64 14.81
C GLU A 159 13.88 -21.40 14.25
N LYS A 160 13.17 -20.90 13.23
CA LYS A 160 11.98 -21.59 12.66
C LYS A 160 11.76 -21.27 11.18
N SER A 161 12.48 -21.97 10.30
CA SER A 161 12.15 -21.96 8.88
C SER A 161 10.93 -22.84 8.63
N VAL A 162 9.74 -22.25 8.51
CA VAL A 162 8.58 -22.95 7.95
C VAL A 162 8.71 -22.85 6.44
N ALA A 163 9.25 -23.90 5.82
CA ALA A 163 9.18 -24.04 4.37
C ALA A 163 7.74 -24.43 4.01
N VAL A 164 6.94 -23.46 3.58
CA VAL A 164 5.64 -23.77 2.99
C VAL A 164 5.89 -24.12 1.53
N GLN A 165 5.83 -25.41 1.22
CA GLN A 165 5.81 -25.89 -0.17
C GLN A 165 4.36 -25.86 -0.62
N CYS A 166 3.95 -24.79 -1.29
CA CYS A 166 2.67 -24.77 -1.97
C CYS A 166 2.80 -25.52 -3.31
N GLN A 167 1.75 -26.21 -3.76
CA GLN A 167 1.73 -26.89 -5.07
C GLN A 167 0.45 -26.52 -5.83
N GLY A 168 0.60 -26.15 -7.10
CA GLY A 168 -0.52 -25.81 -7.97
C GLY A 168 -1.26 -24.54 -7.55
N ASP A 169 -2.60 -24.54 -7.64
CA ASP A 169 -3.41 -23.35 -7.38
C ASP A 169 -3.42 -22.90 -5.90
N THR A 170 -2.91 -23.74 -4.99
CA THR A 170 -2.70 -23.37 -3.57
C THR A 170 -1.63 -22.29 -3.38
N CYS A 171 -0.79 -22.05 -4.40
CA CYS A 171 0.18 -20.95 -4.41
C CYS A 171 -0.45 -19.62 -4.86
N ARG A 172 -1.67 -19.57 -5.39
CA ARG A 172 -2.21 -18.32 -5.93
C ARG A 172 -2.73 -17.43 -4.79
N ASN A 173 -2.26 -16.19 -4.78
CA ASN A 173 -2.87 -15.18 -3.94
C ASN A 173 -4.25 -14.83 -4.51
N SER A 174 -5.26 -14.76 -3.64
CA SER A 174 -6.55 -14.22 -4.03
C SER A 174 -6.41 -12.71 -4.26
N ILE A 175 -7.07 -12.23 -5.30
CA ILE A 175 -7.14 -10.81 -5.64
C ILE A 175 -8.53 -10.31 -5.23
N GLU A 176 -8.57 -9.33 -4.34
CA GLU A 176 -9.80 -8.64 -3.95
C GLU A 176 -9.73 -7.17 -4.32
N TYR A 177 -10.90 -6.58 -4.57
CA TYR A 177 -11.02 -5.14 -4.83
C TYR A 177 -11.87 -4.50 -3.73
N ARG A 178 -11.42 -3.35 -3.22
CA ARG A 178 -12.03 -2.63 -2.10
C ARG A 178 -12.23 -1.17 -2.48
N ARG A 179 -13.47 -0.69 -2.34
CA ARG A 179 -13.81 0.72 -2.46
C ARG A 179 -13.99 1.29 -1.06
N CYS A 180 -13.09 2.18 -0.68
CA CYS A 180 -13.05 2.71 0.68
C CYS A 180 -13.55 4.16 0.74
N GLY A 181 -14.22 4.50 1.84
CA GLY A 181 -14.58 5.86 2.18
C GLY A 181 -13.43 6.63 2.83
N ASN A 182 -13.77 7.82 3.34
CA ASN A 182 -12.84 8.65 4.10
C ASN A 182 -12.83 8.23 5.58
N LEU A 183 -11.66 7.84 6.09
CA LEU A 183 -11.46 7.38 7.47
C LEU A 183 -11.89 8.43 8.52
N GLU A 184 -11.70 9.71 8.27
CA GLU A 184 -12.04 10.79 9.21
C GLU A 184 -13.54 10.80 9.55
N ASN A 185 -14.39 10.56 8.55
CA ASN A 185 -15.83 10.53 8.76
C ASN A 185 -16.23 9.34 9.64
N MET A 186 -15.62 8.18 9.42
CA MET A 186 -15.89 6.98 10.22
C MET A 186 -15.39 7.14 11.66
N LYS A 187 -14.19 7.68 11.87
CA LYS A 187 -13.64 7.93 13.20
C LYS A 187 -14.55 8.86 14.01
N ARG A 188 -15.02 9.96 13.40
CA ARG A 188 -15.90 10.94 14.08
C ARG A 188 -17.27 10.40 14.47
N GLN A 189 -17.69 9.27 13.90
CA GLN A 189 -18.95 8.60 14.24
C GLN A 189 -18.80 7.59 15.39
N ASP A 190 -17.58 7.24 15.78
CA ASP A 190 -17.34 6.30 16.88
C ASP A 190 -17.50 7.00 18.25
N PRO A 191 -18.26 6.42 19.20
CA PRO A 191 -18.45 7.03 20.51
C PRO A 191 -17.16 7.17 21.34
N HIS A 192 -16.11 6.42 21.01
CA HIS A 192 -14.81 6.48 21.68
C HIS A 192 -13.81 7.41 20.97
N TYR A 193 -14.25 8.16 19.97
CA TYR A 193 -13.43 9.12 19.26
C TYR A 193 -12.74 10.08 20.24
N SER A 194 -11.42 10.24 20.08
CA SER A 194 -10.63 11.16 20.89
C SER A 194 -9.85 12.13 20.01
N ALA A 195 -10.25 13.40 20.04
CA ALA A 195 -9.52 14.47 19.35
C ALA A 195 -8.05 14.57 19.78
N GLN A 196 -7.73 14.18 21.03
CA GLN A 196 -6.37 14.13 21.54
C GLN A 196 -5.55 13.02 20.87
N VAL A 197 -6.12 11.82 20.72
CA VAL A 197 -5.46 10.72 20.00
C VAL A 197 -5.22 11.12 18.55
N GLU A 198 -6.22 11.71 17.86
CA GLU A 198 -6.05 12.20 16.48
C GLU A 198 -4.95 13.25 16.35
N TYR A 199 -4.93 14.23 17.26
CA TYR A 199 -3.89 15.25 17.25
C TYR A 199 -2.49 14.65 17.38
N LEU A 200 -2.31 13.66 18.26
CA LEU A 200 -1.02 13.00 18.46
C LEU A 200 -0.62 12.15 17.25
N VAL A 201 -1.57 11.42 16.65
CA VAL A 201 -1.35 10.66 15.40
C VAL A 201 -0.93 11.60 14.27
N SER A 202 -1.71 12.66 13.99
CA SER A 202 -1.40 13.61 12.92
C SER A 202 -0.07 14.35 13.16
N SER A 203 0.25 14.70 14.41
CA SER A 203 1.52 15.33 14.75
C SER A 203 2.70 14.41 14.41
N MET A 204 2.59 13.12 14.75
CA MET A 204 3.62 12.14 14.44
C MET A 204 3.75 11.87 12.94
N GLU A 205 2.63 11.74 12.23
CA GLU A 205 2.57 11.55 10.78
C GLU A 205 3.21 12.71 10.02
N LEU A 206 2.93 13.95 10.41
CA LEU A 206 3.55 15.14 9.83
C LEU A 206 5.05 15.16 10.07
N ALA A 207 5.49 14.83 11.29
CA ALA A 207 6.91 14.80 11.64
C ALA A 207 7.66 13.72 10.83
N ILE A 208 7.04 12.54 10.66
CA ILE A 208 7.54 11.46 9.79
C ILE A 208 7.64 11.92 8.33
N GLN A 209 6.59 12.56 7.82
CA GLN A 209 6.56 13.02 6.42
C GLN A 209 7.66 14.07 6.16
N GLN A 210 7.95 14.94 7.12
CA GLN A 210 9.06 15.88 7.06
C GLN A 210 10.42 15.16 7.07
N GLN A 211 10.57 14.16 7.93
CA GLN A 211 11.79 13.34 8.02
C GLN A 211 12.07 12.56 6.71
N VAL A 212 11.02 12.07 6.03
CA VAL A 212 11.16 11.42 4.70
C VAL A 212 11.68 12.41 3.65
N ARG A 213 11.23 13.67 3.69
CA ARG A 213 11.66 14.72 2.74
C ARG A 213 13.08 15.23 3.01
N SER A 214 13.48 15.28 4.27
CA SER A 214 14.81 15.72 4.68
C SER A 214 15.41 14.70 5.65
N PRO A 215 15.97 13.60 5.14
CA PRO A 215 16.52 12.58 5.99
C PRO A 215 17.86 13.03 6.56
N ALA A 216 17.81 13.85 7.61
CA ALA A 216 18.89 13.88 8.56
C ALA A 216 18.97 12.48 9.21
N LYS A 217 20.17 11.99 9.52
CA LYS A 217 20.31 10.82 10.42
C LYS A 217 19.43 11.08 11.64
N ALA A 218 18.65 10.09 12.07
CA ALA A 218 17.80 10.19 13.26
C ALA A 218 18.59 10.85 14.39
N SER A 219 18.27 12.12 14.66
CA SER A 219 19.01 12.90 15.64
C SER A 219 18.53 12.46 17.03
N PRO A 220 19.35 12.62 18.07
CA PRO A 220 18.88 12.41 19.44
C PRO A 220 17.59 13.20 19.74
N ALA A 221 17.41 14.38 19.13
CA ALA A 221 16.20 15.17 19.24
C ALA A 221 14.98 14.53 18.55
N TRP A 222 15.15 13.90 17.38
CA TRP A 222 14.09 13.14 16.72
C TRP A 222 13.62 11.96 17.59
N ASN A 223 14.57 11.18 18.10
CA ASN A 223 14.23 10.02 18.94
C ASN A 223 13.49 10.46 20.21
N ALA A 224 14.00 11.48 20.91
CA ALA A 224 13.34 12.01 22.10
C ALA A 224 11.93 12.57 21.82
N TYR A 225 11.74 13.23 20.67
CA TYR A 225 10.41 13.69 20.23
C TYR A 225 9.48 12.49 19.99
N ALA A 226 9.93 11.51 19.21
CA ALA A 226 9.15 10.34 18.86
C ALA A 226 8.74 9.54 20.12
N ASP A 227 9.66 9.31 21.05
CA ASP A 227 9.40 8.61 22.31
C ASP A 227 8.34 9.33 23.15
N LYS A 228 8.44 10.67 23.24
CA LYS A 228 7.46 11.49 23.96
C LYS A 228 6.07 11.40 23.33
N VAL A 229 5.98 11.50 22.01
CA VAL A 229 4.69 11.44 21.29
C VAL A 229 4.08 10.04 21.40
N LEU A 230 4.85 8.98 21.19
CA LEU A 230 4.37 7.59 21.29
C LEU A 230 3.91 7.24 22.71
N THR A 231 4.63 7.68 23.73
CA THR A 231 4.22 7.51 25.14
C THR A 231 2.90 8.23 25.44
N SER A 232 2.77 9.47 24.96
CA SER A 232 1.55 10.27 25.12
C SER A 232 0.37 9.65 24.36
N LEU A 233 0.63 9.13 23.16
CA LEU A 233 -0.36 8.46 22.31
C LEU A 233 -0.87 7.19 22.99
N ASN A 234 0.04 6.32 23.46
CA ASN A 234 -0.35 5.12 24.19
C ASN A 234 -1.22 5.46 25.42
N THR A 235 -0.79 6.43 26.23
CA THR A 235 -1.56 6.87 27.40
C THR A 235 -2.95 7.37 27.02
N SER A 236 -3.05 8.19 25.96
CA SER A 236 -4.33 8.74 25.49
C SER A 236 -5.25 7.65 24.94
N ILE A 237 -4.70 6.64 24.25
CA ILE A 237 -5.46 5.47 23.79
C ILE A 237 -5.98 4.69 25.00
N GLN A 238 -5.15 4.41 26.01
CA GLN A 238 -5.61 3.70 27.21
C GLN A 238 -6.72 4.45 27.94
N GLN A 239 -6.63 5.78 28.02
CA GLN A 239 -7.67 6.61 28.64
C GLN A 239 -8.98 6.65 27.84
N ALA A 240 -8.89 6.81 26.52
CA ALA A 240 -10.08 6.90 25.66
C ALA A 240 -10.75 5.54 25.44
N CYS A 241 -9.97 4.47 25.35
CA CYS A 241 -10.43 3.16 24.92
C CYS A 241 -10.43 2.10 26.01
N GLY A 242 -9.59 2.20 27.05
CA GLY A 242 -9.40 1.12 28.01
C GLY A 242 -9.27 -0.25 27.32
N HIS A 243 -10.21 -1.15 27.63
CA HIS A 243 -10.32 -2.49 27.03
C HIS A 243 -11.36 -2.60 25.89
N GLU A 244 -12.02 -1.50 25.52
CA GLU A 244 -13.04 -1.46 24.47
C GLU A 244 -12.45 -1.84 23.12
N ARG A 245 -13.28 -2.51 22.30
CA ARG A 245 -12.94 -3.00 20.96
C ARG A 245 -13.77 -2.33 19.87
N SER A 246 -14.08 -1.04 20.05
CA SER A 246 -14.68 -0.26 18.95
C SER A 246 -13.72 -0.16 17.77
N PHE A 247 -14.26 0.16 16.59
CA PHE A 247 -13.45 0.34 15.39
C PHE A 247 -12.35 1.38 15.62
N TYR A 248 -12.71 2.51 16.25
CA TYR A 248 -11.76 3.57 16.58
C TYR A 248 -10.64 3.06 17.47
N CYS A 249 -10.98 2.36 18.56
CA CYS A 249 -10.00 1.90 19.54
C CYS A 249 -9.04 0.86 18.98
N GLU A 250 -9.52 -0.07 18.17
CA GLU A 250 -8.66 -1.03 17.49
C GLU A 250 -7.78 -0.35 16.43
N HIS A 251 -8.34 0.58 15.66
CA HIS A 251 -7.57 1.37 14.70
C HIS A 251 -6.44 2.15 15.39
N SER A 252 -6.72 2.88 16.47
CA SER A 252 -5.71 3.67 17.18
C SER A 252 -4.57 2.80 17.75
N ARG A 253 -4.89 1.60 18.26
CA ARG A 253 -3.86 0.64 18.73
C ARG A 253 -2.98 0.16 17.56
N ASN A 254 -3.59 -0.17 16.42
CA ASN A 254 -2.85 -0.58 15.23
C ASN A 254 -1.97 0.56 14.66
N VAL A 255 -2.45 1.81 14.73
CA VAL A 255 -1.66 3.00 14.37
C VAL A 255 -0.46 3.18 15.30
N LEU A 256 -0.65 3.05 16.62
CA LEU A 256 0.45 3.11 17.59
C LEU A 256 1.52 2.06 17.28
N GLU A 257 1.10 0.82 16.96
CA GLU A 257 2.01 -0.25 16.56
C GLU A 257 2.80 0.10 15.30
N SER A 258 2.12 0.56 14.23
CA SER A 258 2.74 1.00 12.98
C SER A 258 3.77 2.13 13.19
N LEU A 259 3.40 3.15 13.97
CA LEU A 259 4.28 4.29 14.26
C LEU A 259 5.49 3.87 15.10
N THR A 260 5.28 3.01 16.10
CA THR A 260 6.36 2.48 16.94
C THR A 260 7.36 1.72 16.08
N TRP A 261 6.87 0.86 15.18
CA TRP A 261 7.70 0.09 14.25
C TRP A 261 8.54 1.00 13.33
N GLN A 262 7.91 2.05 12.79
CA GLN A 262 8.56 2.98 11.88
C GLN A 262 9.70 3.76 12.54
N VAL A 263 9.55 4.12 13.82
CA VAL A 263 10.56 4.89 14.57
C VAL A 263 11.69 4.00 15.08
N HIS A 264 11.38 2.78 15.55
CA HIS A 264 12.32 1.95 16.31
C HIS A 264 13.08 0.91 15.49
N ARG A 265 12.74 0.67 14.22
CA ARG A 265 13.50 -0.26 13.39
C ARG A 265 14.86 0.36 12.98
N PRO A 266 16.02 -0.14 13.45
CA PRO A 266 17.25 0.05 12.70
C PRO A 266 17.04 -0.54 11.30
N GLN A 267 17.63 0.09 10.26
CA GLN A 267 17.58 -0.49 8.92
C GLN A 267 18.04 -1.96 9.00
N PRO A 268 17.28 -2.93 8.46
CA PRO A 268 17.63 -4.34 8.56
C PRO A 268 19.05 -4.57 8.05
N ASN A 269 19.83 -5.43 8.71
CA ASN A 269 21.23 -5.66 8.35
C ASN A 269 21.41 -6.28 6.95
N TRP A 270 20.38 -6.93 6.39
CA TRP A 270 20.40 -7.45 5.01
C TRP A 270 20.17 -6.36 3.94
N LEU A 271 20.04 -5.09 4.36
CA LEU A 271 19.93 -3.90 3.53
C LEU A 271 21.14 -2.94 3.68
N LYS A 272 22.16 -3.32 4.46
CA LYS A 272 23.49 -2.69 4.43
C LYS A 272 24.39 -3.47 3.49
#